data_AF-A0A356T999-F1
#
_entry.id   AF-A0A356T999-F1
#
_cell.length_a   1.000
_cell.length_b   1.000
_cell.length_c   1.000
_cell.angle_alpha   90.00
_cell.angle_beta   90.00
_cell.angle_gamma   90.00
#
_symmetry.space_group_name_H-M   'P 1'
#
loop_
_entity.id
_entity.type
_entity.pdbx_description
1 polymer ?
#
loop_
_entity_poly.entity_id
_entity_poly.type
_entity_poly.pdbx_seq_one_letter_code
_entity_poly.pdbx_strand_id
1 'polypeptide(L)'
;MSLALPTLAHAQDENPAGEPAAETEEERAARARALFAEGVTHTRGEAWADAVTAFRAALALRDAPAIRYNLAAAEVELGAHREADTNLRALEAAPDTPDSLRELAAALRERMDREAARLRVERAPELADTRVALDEVPLSQEALDEDVYVEPGPHVVEATRGARSVARVSIRAEAGERTRVYLGVGAAPEVVVADPVVTPTATPLHEEWGFWVAVGGGVLLVVGIVIVAIAVGGGSTDPVRGNFEPGVLSWP
;
A
#
# COMPACT_ATOMS: atom_id res chain seq x y z
N MET A 1 -34.52 -35.24 -77.71
CA MET A 1 -33.19 -34.81 -77.24
C MET A 1 -33.39 -34.05 -75.94
N SER A 2 -32.82 -34.59 -74.87
CA SER A 2 -33.01 -34.14 -73.49
C SER A 2 -32.31 -32.79 -73.26
N LEU A 3 -32.99 -31.84 -72.59
CA LEU A 3 -32.32 -30.70 -71.94
C LEU A 3 -32.84 -30.62 -70.51
N ALA A 4 -32.00 -31.09 -69.60
CA ALA A 4 -32.14 -30.96 -68.16
C ALA A 4 -31.66 -29.56 -67.71
N LEU A 5 -32.39 -28.95 -66.78
CA LEU A 5 -31.98 -27.76 -66.02
C LEU A 5 -31.01 -28.18 -64.90
N PRO A 6 -30.09 -27.29 -64.46
CA PRO A 6 -30.24 -26.75 -63.10
C PRO A 6 -29.86 -25.26 -63.01
N THR A 7 -30.66 -24.42 -62.34
CA THR A 7 -30.57 -24.08 -60.90
C THR A 7 -29.21 -23.46 -60.53
N LEU A 8 -29.16 -22.12 -60.53
CA LEU A 8 -28.09 -21.32 -59.96
C LEU A 8 -28.07 -21.51 -58.43
N ALA A 9 -27.08 -22.25 -57.92
CA ALA A 9 -26.73 -22.24 -56.51
C ALA A 9 -25.94 -20.94 -56.21
N HIS A 10 -26.55 -20.04 -55.45
CA HIS A 10 -25.83 -18.99 -54.73
C HIS A 10 -25.04 -19.68 -53.61
N ALA A 11 -23.76 -19.95 -53.82
CA ALA A 11 -22.86 -20.27 -52.73
C ALA A 11 -22.65 -18.97 -51.93
N GLN A 12 -23.27 -18.92 -50.74
CA GLN A 12 -22.90 -17.96 -49.71
C GLN A 12 -21.48 -18.29 -49.29
N ASP A 13 -20.55 -17.42 -49.65
CA ASP A 13 -19.19 -17.42 -49.12
C ASP A 13 -19.29 -16.88 -47.67
N GLU A 14 -19.71 -17.77 -46.77
CA GLU A 14 -19.64 -17.55 -45.33
C GLU A 14 -18.16 -17.59 -44.95
N ASN A 15 -17.47 -16.46 -45.12
CA ASN A 15 -16.17 -16.23 -44.51
C ASN A 15 -16.40 -16.20 -42.98
N PRO A 16 -16.02 -17.24 -42.20
CA PRO A 16 -16.13 -17.14 -40.76
C PRO A 16 -15.05 -16.15 -40.35
N ALA A 17 -15.47 -14.96 -39.91
CA ALA A 17 -14.59 -13.97 -39.32
C ALA A 17 -13.72 -14.68 -38.28
N GLY A 18 -12.43 -14.79 -38.58
CA GLY A 18 -11.47 -15.49 -37.74
C GLY A 18 -11.50 -14.90 -36.34
N GLU A 19 -11.74 -15.75 -35.35
CA GLU A 19 -11.47 -15.40 -33.95
C GLU A 19 -10.02 -14.91 -33.85
N PRO A 20 -9.75 -13.81 -33.11
CA PRO A 20 -8.38 -13.37 -32.90
C PRO A 20 -7.59 -14.53 -32.28
N ALA A 21 -6.52 -14.95 -32.94
CA ALA A 21 -5.64 -15.99 -32.45
C ALA A 21 -5.15 -15.61 -31.04
N ALA A 22 -5.25 -16.55 -30.10
CA ALA A 22 -4.78 -16.35 -28.74
C ALA A 22 -3.26 -16.05 -28.74
N GLU A 23 -2.86 -15.00 -28.04
CA GLU A 23 -1.45 -14.59 -27.87
C GLU A 23 -0.63 -15.76 -27.31
N THR A 24 0.53 -16.01 -27.91
CA THR A 24 1.46 -17.05 -27.45
C THR A 24 2.13 -16.64 -26.13
N GLU A 25 2.64 -17.63 -25.38
CA GLU A 25 3.37 -17.36 -24.14
C GLU A 25 4.65 -16.54 -24.37
N GLU A 26 5.32 -16.72 -25.51
CA GLU A 26 6.51 -15.97 -25.87
C GLU A 26 6.20 -14.50 -26.17
N GLU A 27 5.12 -14.23 -26.91
CA GLU A 27 4.64 -12.87 -27.18
C GLU A 27 4.23 -12.17 -25.89
N ARG A 28 3.48 -12.86 -25.01
CA ARG A 28 3.11 -12.35 -23.69
C ARG A 28 4.34 -12.01 -22.85
N ALA A 29 5.34 -12.89 -22.81
CA ALA A 29 6.58 -12.66 -22.08
C ALA A 29 7.40 -11.50 -22.67
N ALA A 30 7.42 -11.34 -24.00
CA ALA A 30 8.07 -10.22 -24.67
C ALA A 30 7.39 -8.89 -24.32
N ARG A 31 6.06 -8.87 -24.32
CA ARG A 31 5.27 -7.70 -23.93
C ARG A 31 5.47 -7.33 -22.46
N ALA A 32 5.52 -8.30 -21.55
CA ALA A 32 5.82 -8.06 -20.14
C ALA A 32 7.21 -7.41 -19.96
N ARG A 33 8.23 -7.87 -20.70
CA ARG A 33 9.57 -7.26 -20.68
C ARG A 33 9.57 -5.83 -21.21
N ALA A 34 8.83 -5.55 -22.28
CA ALA A 34 8.71 -4.21 -22.84
C ALA A 34 8.06 -3.24 -21.84
N LEU A 35 6.95 -3.65 -21.21
CA LEU A 35 6.28 -2.85 -20.17
C LEU A 35 7.15 -2.64 -18.93
N PHE A 36 7.91 -3.66 -18.52
CA PHE A 36 8.88 -3.49 -17.42
C PHE A 36 9.97 -2.48 -17.78
N ALA A 37 10.53 -2.54 -18.99
CA ALA A 37 11.54 -1.58 -19.44
C ALA A 37 10.99 -0.14 -19.57
N GLU A 38 9.73 -0.01 -19.96
CA GLU A 38 9.00 1.26 -19.95
C GLU A 38 8.87 1.80 -18.52
N GLY A 39 8.43 0.96 -17.57
CA GLY A 39 8.35 1.34 -16.15
C GLY A 39 9.69 1.83 -15.59
N VAL A 40 10.79 1.12 -15.89
CA VAL A 40 12.16 1.55 -15.51
C VAL A 40 12.53 2.90 -16.13
N THR A 41 12.10 3.16 -17.37
CA THR A 41 12.33 4.44 -18.05
C THR A 41 11.56 5.57 -17.36
N HIS A 42 10.30 5.34 -17.01
CA HIS A 42 9.49 6.29 -16.24
C HIS A 42 10.07 6.56 -14.85
N THR A 43 10.54 5.53 -14.14
CA THR A 43 11.26 5.67 -12.85
C THR A 43 12.48 6.59 -12.97
N ARG A 44 13.30 6.42 -14.01
CA ARG A 44 14.46 7.31 -14.25
C ARG A 44 14.08 8.76 -14.54
N GLY A 45 12.89 8.97 -15.09
CA GLY A 45 12.31 10.29 -15.32
C GLY A 45 11.51 10.84 -14.13
N GLU A 46 11.51 10.16 -12.98
CA GLU A 46 10.66 10.45 -11.82
C GLU A 46 9.15 10.52 -12.14
N ALA A 47 8.73 9.88 -13.25
CA ALA A 47 7.34 9.78 -13.68
C ALA A 47 6.66 8.60 -12.97
N TRP A 48 6.53 8.69 -11.64
CA TRP A 48 6.14 7.56 -10.78
C TRP A 48 4.76 6.98 -11.11
N ALA A 49 3.77 7.81 -11.46
CA ALA A 49 2.43 7.34 -11.83
C ALA A 49 2.44 6.52 -13.13
N ASP A 50 3.23 6.93 -14.12
CA ASP A 50 3.39 6.21 -15.37
C ASP A 50 4.19 4.91 -15.13
N ALA A 51 5.20 4.96 -14.26
CA ALA A 51 5.95 3.77 -13.84
C ALA A 51 5.04 2.72 -13.18
N VAL A 52 4.19 3.13 -12.23
CA VAL A 52 3.20 2.24 -11.58
C VAL A 52 2.27 1.63 -12.61
N THR A 53 1.78 2.42 -13.58
CA THR A 53 0.91 1.93 -14.65
C THR A 53 1.61 0.85 -15.49
N ALA A 54 2.84 1.11 -15.91
CA ALA A 54 3.63 0.18 -16.71
C ALA A 54 3.99 -1.09 -15.92
N PHE A 55 4.40 -0.98 -14.66
CA PHE A 55 4.73 -2.13 -13.82
C PHE A 55 3.51 -2.98 -13.49
N ARG A 56 2.34 -2.39 -13.21
CA ARG A 56 1.07 -3.15 -13.04
C ARG A 56 0.71 -3.91 -14.30
N ALA A 57 0.84 -3.29 -15.47
CA ALA A 57 0.60 -3.96 -16.74
C ALA A 57 1.60 -5.10 -16.97
N ALA A 58 2.88 -4.91 -16.65
CA ALA A 58 3.89 -5.96 -16.73
C ALA A 58 3.59 -7.13 -15.77
N LEU A 59 3.21 -6.83 -14.52
CA LEU A 59 2.89 -7.81 -13.48
C LEU A 59 1.67 -8.65 -13.86
N ALA A 60 0.66 -8.04 -14.48
CA ALA A 60 -0.54 -8.72 -14.96
C ALA A 60 -0.24 -9.75 -16.08
N LEU A 61 0.82 -9.52 -16.86
CA LEU A 61 1.26 -10.46 -17.90
C LEU A 61 2.23 -11.51 -17.37
N ARG A 62 3.06 -11.13 -16.39
CA ARG A 62 4.05 -12.02 -15.77
C ARG A 62 4.24 -11.65 -14.31
N ASP A 63 3.87 -12.57 -13.44
CA ASP A 63 4.15 -12.42 -12.01
C ASP A 63 5.64 -12.72 -11.74
N ALA A 64 6.41 -11.70 -11.36
CA ALA A 64 7.84 -11.83 -11.11
C ALA A 64 8.29 -10.94 -9.93
N PRO A 65 9.16 -11.45 -9.02
CA PRO A 65 9.62 -10.68 -7.86
C PRO A 65 10.21 -9.32 -8.21
N ALA A 66 11.02 -9.24 -9.27
CA ALA A 66 11.60 -7.98 -9.73
C ALA A 66 10.54 -6.94 -10.10
N ILE A 67 9.45 -7.35 -10.75
CA ILE A 67 8.37 -6.44 -11.14
C ILE A 67 7.62 -5.96 -9.90
N ARG A 68 7.35 -6.86 -8.94
CA ARG A 68 6.73 -6.50 -7.65
C ARG A 68 7.57 -5.47 -6.88
N TYR A 69 8.88 -5.68 -6.78
CA TYR A 69 9.76 -4.74 -6.09
C TYR A 69 9.73 -3.34 -6.74
N ASN A 70 9.87 -3.27 -8.07
CA ASN A 70 9.89 -1.99 -8.78
C ASN A 70 8.52 -1.29 -8.70
N LEU A 71 7.43 -2.05 -8.76
CA LEU A 71 6.08 -1.53 -8.52
C LEU A 71 5.96 -0.95 -7.11
N ALA A 72 6.36 -1.71 -6.07
CA ALA A 72 6.32 -1.25 -4.70
C ALA A 72 7.17 0.01 -4.49
N ALA A 73 8.38 0.06 -5.04
CA ALA A 73 9.25 1.22 -4.94
C ALA A 73 8.60 2.48 -5.55
N ALA A 74 8.00 2.36 -6.74
CA ALA A 74 7.28 3.47 -7.38
C ALA A 74 6.00 3.86 -6.62
N GLU A 75 5.31 2.89 -6.00
CA GLU A 75 4.15 3.15 -5.13
C GLU A 75 4.55 3.93 -3.87
N VAL A 76 5.69 3.62 -3.24
CA VAL A 76 6.20 4.41 -2.12
C VAL A 76 6.52 5.85 -2.54
N GLU A 77 7.07 6.09 -3.74
CA GLU A 77 7.29 7.46 -4.25
C GLU A 77 5.99 8.27 -4.44
N LEU A 78 4.88 7.59 -4.70
CA LEU A 78 3.55 8.20 -4.77
C LEU A 78 2.89 8.34 -3.39
N GLY A 79 3.53 7.82 -2.34
CA GLY A 79 2.96 7.70 -1.02
C GLY A 79 1.91 6.59 -0.90
N ALA A 80 1.75 5.69 -1.88
CA ALA A 80 0.82 4.57 -1.84
C ALA A 80 1.40 3.39 -1.05
N HIS A 81 1.54 3.56 0.28
CA HIS A 81 2.30 2.64 1.13
C HIS A 81 1.56 1.33 1.37
N ARG A 82 0.22 1.36 1.40
CA ARG A 82 -0.60 0.16 1.56
C ARG A 82 -0.44 -0.79 0.37
N GLU A 83 -0.47 -0.25 -0.84
CA GLU A 83 -0.26 -0.99 -2.09
C GLU A 83 1.18 -1.53 -2.16
N ALA A 84 2.16 -0.70 -1.79
CA ALA A 84 3.55 -1.12 -1.74
C ALA A 84 3.76 -2.31 -0.78
N ASP A 85 3.18 -2.29 0.41
CA ASP A 85 3.28 -3.40 1.38
C ASP A 85 2.65 -4.69 0.82
N THR A 86 1.54 -4.57 0.09
CA THR A 86 0.91 -5.72 -0.58
C THR A 86 1.89 -6.38 -1.56
N ASN A 87 2.56 -5.58 -2.38
CA ASN A 87 3.57 -6.07 -3.32
C ASN A 87 4.80 -6.67 -2.62
N LEU A 88 5.25 -6.07 -1.51
CA LEU A 88 6.39 -6.55 -0.74
C LEU A 88 6.10 -7.87 -0.02
N ARG A 89 4.92 -8.03 0.59
CA ARG A 89 4.48 -9.31 1.19
C ARG A 89 4.43 -10.42 0.15
N ALA A 90 3.88 -10.13 -1.03
CA ALA A 90 3.81 -11.12 -2.10
C ALA A 90 5.19 -11.49 -2.66
N LEU A 91 6.12 -10.54 -2.71
CA LEU A 91 7.52 -10.78 -3.06
C LEU A 91 8.22 -11.66 -2.02
N GLU A 92 8.02 -11.41 -0.72
CA GLU A 92 8.65 -12.17 0.36
C GLU A 92 8.11 -13.59 0.47
N ALA A 93 6.81 -13.79 0.22
CA ALA A 93 6.16 -15.09 0.21
C ALA A 93 6.59 -15.97 -0.98
N ALA A 94 7.11 -15.38 -2.07
CA ALA A 94 7.56 -16.14 -3.22
C ALA A 94 8.87 -16.90 -2.90
N PRO A 95 8.93 -18.23 -3.16
CA PRO A 95 10.08 -19.05 -2.79
C PRO A 95 11.34 -18.70 -3.59
N ASP A 96 11.18 -18.33 -4.87
CA ASP A 96 12.28 -18.09 -5.80
C ASP A 96 12.79 -16.64 -5.79
N THR A 97 12.40 -15.83 -4.79
CA THR A 97 12.89 -14.46 -4.65
C THR A 97 14.37 -14.46 -4.25
N PRO A 98 15.27 -13.84 -5.04
CA PRO A 98 16.70 -13.74 -4.73
C PRO A 98 16.96 -12.97 -3.43
N ASP A 99 17.99 -13.37 -2.67
CA ASP A 99 18.33 -12.74 -1.39
C ASP A 99 18.63 -11.24 -1.52
N SER A 100 19.32 -10.83 -2.59
CA SER A 100 19.57 -9.40 -2.86
C SER A 100 18.28 -8.59 -3.02
N LEU A 101 17.23 -9.21 -3.58
CA LEU A 101 15.93 -8.55 -3.72
C LEU A 101 15.17 -8.52 -2.39
N ARG A 102 15.36 -9.53 -1.52
CA ARG A 102 14.84 -9.52 -0.14
C ARG A 102 15.49 -8.42 0.69
N GLU A 103 16.80 -8.22 0.55
CA GLU A 103 17.52 -7.12 1.22
C GLU A 103 17.00 -5.75 0.77
N LEU A 104 16.80 -5.57 -0.55
CA LEU A 104 16.20 -4.35 -1.10
C LEU A 104 14.76 -4.14 -0.60
N ALA A 105 13.96 -5.19 -0.53
CA ALA A 105 12.60 -5.14 0.01
C ALA A 105 12.59 -4.75 1.49
N ALA A 106 13.51 -5.30 2.29
CA ALA A 106 13.67 -4.96 3.70
C ALA A 106 14.06 -3.47 3.87
N ALA A 107 15.02 -2.98 3.08
CA ALA A 107 15.39 -1.56 3.10
C ALA A 107 14.23 -0.63 2.70
N LEU A 108 13.42 -1.04 1.73
CA LEU A 108 12.22 -0.30 1.34
C LEU A 108 11.18 -0.29 2.47
N ARG A 109 10.95 -1.42 3.15
CA ARG A 109 10.09 -1.46 4.36
C ARG A 109 10.61 -0.53 5.46
N GLU A 110 11.90 -0.51 5.73
CA GLU A 110 12.48 0.41 6.72
C GLU A 110 12.25 1.88 6.36
N ARG A 111 12.22 2.21 5.07
CA ARG A 111 11.86 3.54 4.59
C ARG A 111 10.38 3.83 4.83
N MET A 112 9.50 2.92 4.44
CA MET A 112 8.06 3.02 4.70
C MET A 112 7.76 3.16 6.19
N ASP A 113 8.51 2.47 7.06
CA ASP A 113 8.41 2.56 8.50
C ASP A 113 8.69 3.95 9.08
N ARG A 114 9.37 4.82 8.33
CA ARG A 114 9.62 6.22 8.71
C ARG A 114 8.65 7.19 8.04
N GLU A 115 8.18 6.86 6.84
CA GLU A 115 7.38 7.75 5.99
C GLU A 115 5.87 7.55 6.17
N ALA A 116 5.44 6.33 6.48
CA ALA A 116 4.04 5.95 6.71
C ALA A 116 3.77 5.64 8.17
N ALA A 117 2.49 5.64 8.52
CA ALA A 117 2.01 5.13 9.78
C ALA A 117 1.62 3.66 9.64
N ARG A 118 1.53 2.96 10.77
CA ARG A 118 1.00 1.60 10.85
C ARG A 118 -0.20 1.55 11.76
N LEU A 119 -1.29 0.98 11.27
CA LEU A 119 -2.51 0.78 12.03
C LEU A 119 -2.72 -0.69 12.33
N ARG A 120 -3.02 -0.98 13.60
CA ARG A 120 -3.56 -2.26 14.01
C ARG A 120 -5.02 -2.09 14.39
N VAL A 121 -5.92 -2.71 13.63
CA VAL A 121 -7.35 -2.64 13.89
C VAL A 121 -7.79 -3.81 14.75
N GLU A 122 -8.27 -3.52 15.95
CA GLU A 122 -8.89 -4.48 16.86
C GLU A 122 -10.40 -4.26 16.88
N ARG A 123 -11.16 -5.35 16.93
CA ARG A 123 -12.62 -5.32 16.97
C ARG A 123 -13.14 -5.86 18.28
N ALA A 124 -14.19 -5.22 18.79
CA ALA A 124 -14.99 -5.79 19.85
C ALA A 124 -15.63 -7.12 19.42
N PRO A 125 -15.78 -8.12 20.31
CA PRO A 125 -16.35 -9.42 19.99
C PRO A 125 -17.73 -9.36 19.31
N GLU A 126 -18.57 -8.41 19.70
CA GLU A 126 -19.90 -8.18 19.12
C GLU A 126 -19.90 -7.67 17.67
N LEU A 127 -18.72 -7.34 17.13
CA LEU A 127 -18.51 -6.94 15.73
C LEU A 127 -17.90 -8.07 14.88
N ALA A 128 -17.79 -9.30 15.39
CA ALA A 128 -17.16 -10.43 14.69
C ALA A 128 -17.84 -10.76 13.33
N ASP A 129 -19.14 -10.52 13.19
CA ASP A 129 -19.94 -10.76 11.99
C ASP A 129 -19.96 -9.57 11.00
N THR A 130 -19.17 -8.53 11.27
CA THR A 130 -19.16 -7.30 10.49
C THR A 130 -18.00 -7.25 9.49
N ARG A 131 -18.20 -6.55 8.38
CA ARG A 131 -17.12 -6.19 7.45
C ARG A 131 -16.43 -4.95 7.96
N VAL A 132 -15.11 -4.99 8.07
CA VAL A 132 -14.29 -3.82 8.38
C VAL A 132 -13.72 -3.24 7.11
N ALA A 133 -13.74 -1.93 6.99
CA ALA A 133 -13.05 -1.19 5.95
C ALA A 133 -12.16 -0.11 6.57
N LEU A 134 -11.07 0.21 5.89
CA LEU A 134 -10.18 1.29 6.17
C LEU A 134 -10.11 2.18 4.93
N ASP A 135 -10.63 3.41 5.05
CA ASP A 135 -10.81 4.36 3.95
C ASP A 135 -11.63 3.76 2.80
N GLU A 136 -12.77 3.17 3.16
CA GLU A 136 -13.70 2.49 2.24
C GLU A 136 -13.16 1.18 1.63
N VAL A 137 -11.87 0.89 1.78
CA VAL A 137 -11.25 -0.36 1.32
C VAL A 137 -11.48 -1.48 2.36
N PRO A 138 -12.17 -2.58 2.01
CA PRO A 138 -12.38 -3.69 2.93
C PRO A 138 -11.07 -4.31 3.40
N LEU A 139 -10.94 -4.55 4.71
CA LEU A 139 -9.84 -5.30 5.28
C LEU A 139 -10.17 -6.80 5.29
N SER A 140 -9.24 -7.63 4.83
CA SER A 140 -9.33 -9.09 4.98
C SER A 140 -9.13 -9.49 6.44
N GLN A 141 -9.39 -10.76 6.78
CA GLN A 141 -9.13 -11.24 8.15
C GLN A 141 -7.64 -11.19 8.48
N GLU A 142 -6.79 -11.57 7.52
CA GLU A 142 -5.33 -11.51 7.65
C GLU A 142 -4.85 -10.08 7.88
N ALA A 143 -5.43 -9.10 7.17
CA ALA A 143 -5.10 -7.69 7.36
C ALA A 143 -5.52 -7.16 8.75
N LEU A 144 -6.58 -7.71 9.35
CA LEU A 144 -6.99 -7.38 10.72
C LEU A 144 -6.09 -8.05 11.77
N ASP A 145 -5.42 -9.13 11.39
CA ASP A 145 -4.46 -9.87 12.21
C ASP A 145 -3.03 -9.33 12.10
N GLU A 146 -2.78 -8.30 11.30
CA GLU A 146 -1.48 -7.68 11.08
C GLU A 146 -1.53 -6.14 11.20
N ASP A 147 -0.36 -5.50 11.21
CA ASP A 147 -0.28 -4.05 11.05
C ASP A 147 -0.48 -3.71 9.57
N VAL A 148 -1.26 -2.67 9.28
CA VAL A 148 -1.52 -2.16 7.92
C VAL A 148 -0.86 -0.80 7.76
N TYR A 149 -0.08 -0.62 6.70
CA TYR A 149 0.45 0.71 6.38
C TYR A 149 -0.67 1.64 5.92
N VAL A 150 -0.60 2.87 6.41
CA VAL A 150 -1.42 3.97 5.95
C VAL A 150 -0.58 5.22 5.78
N GLU A 151 -1.04 6.07 4.88
CA GLU A 151 -0.46 7.37 4.63
C GLU A 151 -0.56 8.26 5.88
N PRO A 152 0.34 9.24 6.07
CA PRO A 152 0.14 10.23 7.12
C PRO A 152 -1.08 11.09 6.83
N GLY A 153 -1.95 11.31 7.82
CA GLY A 153 -3.15 12.10 7.65
C GLY A 153 -4.42 11.46 8.23
N PRO A 154 -5.60 11.96 7.85
CA PRO A 154 -6.86 11.45 8.35
C PRO A 154 -7.22 10.10 7.71
N HIS A 155 -7.60 9.14 8.55
CA HIS A 155 -8.12 7.84 8.12
C HIS A 155 -9.42 7.51 8.83
N VAL A 156 -10.24 6.67 8.20
CA VAL A 156 -11.50 6.19 8.77
C VAL A 156 -11.53 4.67 8.77
N VAL A 157 -11.73 4.09 9.95
CA VAL A 157 -12.01 2.67 10.11
C VAL A 157 -13.50 2.49 10.39
N GLU A 158 -14.16 1.64 9.59
CA GLU A 158 -15.60 1.44 9.67
C GLU A 158 -15.96 -0.04 9.70
N ALA A 159 -16.88 -0.40 10.61
CA ALA A 159 -17.49 -1.72 10.67
C ALA A 159 -18.94 -1.65 10.17
N THR A 160 -19.30 -2.53 9.23
CA THR A 160 -20.63 -2.59 8.61
C THR A 160 -21.28 -3.96 8.78
N ARG A 161 -22.59 -3.96 9.07
CA ARG A 161 -23.45 -5.15 9.06
C ARG A 161 -24.50 -4.99 7.96
N GLY A 162 -24.34 -5.74 6.88
CA GLY A 162 -25.11 -5.50 5.66
C GLY A 162 -24.80 -4.11 5.10
N ALA A 163 -25.83 -3.27 4.93
CA ALA A 163 -25.69 -1.88 4.47
C ALA A 163 -25.60 -0.85 5.62
N ARG A 164 -25.59 -1.29 6.89
CA ARG A 164 -25.61 -0.40 8.05
C ARG A 164 -24.22 -0.27 8.66
N SER A 165 -23.75 0.96 8.82
CA SER A 165 -22.61 1.30 9.67
C SER A 165 -22.96 1.06 11.14
N VAL A 166 -22.17 0.23 11.83
CA VAL A 166 -22.41 -0.13 13.25
C VAL A 166 -21.31 0.35 14.19
N ALA A 167 -20.13 0.68 13.64
CA ALA A 167 -19.08 1.41 14.33
C ALA A 167 -18.23 2.17 13.29
N ARG A 168 -17.79 3.38 13.64
CA ARG A 168 -16.88 4.18 12.81
C ARG A 168 -15.92 4.93 13.72
N VAL A 169 -14.63 4.88 13.41
CA VAL A 169 -13.59 5.60 14.12
C VAL A 169 -12.79 6.41 13.11
N SER A 170 -12.67 7.71 13.36
CA SER A 170 -11.77 8.58 12.62
C SER A 170 -10.48 8.73 13.42
N ILE A 171 -9.35 8.61 12.75
CA ILE A 171 -8.03 8.80 13.34
C ILE A 171 -7.22 9.76 12.48
N ARG A 172 -6.17 10.33 13.07
CA ARG A 172 -5.11 11.00 12.32
C ARG A 172 -3.84 10.21 12.54
N ALA A 173 -3.33 9.61 11.48
CA ALA A 173 -2.11 8.83 11.51
C ALA A 173 -0.90 9.74 11.30
N GLU A 174 0.16 9.55 12.10
CA GLU A 174 1.41 10.30 11.97
C GLU A 174 2.52 9.41 11.40
N ALA A 175 3.38 10.01 10.58
CA ALA A 175 4.50 9.28 9.96
C ALA A 175 5.39 8.62 11.02
N GLY A 176 5.71 7.35 10.83
CA GLY A 176 6.51 6.56 11.75
C GLY A 176 5.77 6.05 12.99
N GLU A 177 4.52 6.45 13.19
CA GLU A 177 3.73 5.97 14.32
C GLU A 177 3.21 4.54 14.08
N ARG A 178 3.08 3.77 15.17
CA ARG A 178 2.26 2.56 15.21
C ARG A 178 1.09 2.78 16.14
N THR A 179 -0.11 2.81 15.59
CA THR A 179 -1.35 3.12 16.31
C THR A 179 -2.24 1.88 16.38
N ARG A 180 -2.77 1.57 17.56
CA ARG A 180 -3.85 0.59 17.71
C ARG A 180 -5.20 1.29 17.72
N VAL A 181 -6.11 0.80 16.89
CA VAL A 181 -7.48 1.33 16.73
C VAL A 181 -8.47 0.28 17.21
N TYR A 182 -9.28 0.61 18.21
CA TYR A 182 -10.31 -0.28 18.72
C TYR A 182 -11.69 0.11 18.20
N LEU A 183 -12.34 -0.79 17.45
CA LEU A 183 -13.73 -0.66 16.99
C LEU A 183 -14.70 -1.27 18.00
N GLY A 184 -15.53 -0.43 18.64
CA GLY A 184 -16.62 -0.85 19.53
C GLY A 184 -17.98 -0.30 19.10
N VAL A 185 -19.06 -1.00 19.46
CA VAL A 185 -20.43 -0.54 19.20
C VAL A 185 -20.74 0.71 20.02
N GLY A 186 -21.24 1.75 19.37
CA GLY A 186 -21.59 3.02 20.04
C GLY A 186 -20.47 4.05 20.11
N ALA A 187 -19.33 3.81 19.45
CA ALA A 187 -18.41 4.88 19.08
C ALA A 187 -19.14 5.84 18.13
N ALA A 188 -19.68 6.94 18.67
CA ALA A 188 -20.38 7.95 17.88
C ALA A 188 -19.38 8.66 16.95
N PRO A 189 -19.80 9.06 15.73
CA PRO A 189 -18.96 9.85 14.85
C PRO A 189 -18.88 11.28 15.41
N GLU A 190 -17.89 11.57 16.25
CA GLU A 190 -17.61 12.93 16.68
C GLU A 190 -16.35 13.43 15.96
N VAL A 191 -16.59 14.25 14.92
CA VAL A 191 -15.55 14.99 14.21
C VAL A 191 -15.02 16.03 15.18
N VAL A 192 -13.76 15.92 15.60
CA VAL A 192 -13.17 16.96 16.43
C VAL A 192 -11.86 17.47 15.84
N VAL A 193 -12.00 18.65 15.23
CA VAL A 193 -10.92 19.59 14.98
C VAL A 193 -10.49 20.11 16.34
N ALA A 194 -9.21 20.01 16.60
CA ALA A 194 -8.63 20.46 17.83
C ALA A 194 -8.45 22.04 17.74
N ASP A 195 -8.74 22.87 18.79
CA ASP A 195 -8.20 24.24 19.31
C ASP A 195 -6.86 24.44 20.19
N PRO A 196 -5.76 25.10 19.75
CA PRO A 196 -4.34 24.93 20.22
C PRO A 196 -4.00 24.88 21.73
N VAL A 197 -3.11 23.95 22.11
CA VAL A 197 -2.53 23.70 23.43
C VAL A 197 -1.58 24.84 23.74
N VAL A 198 -1.96 25.61 24.76
CA VAL A 198 -1.11 26.59 25.41
C VAL A 198 -0.06 25.83 26.24
N THR A 199 1.22 25.93 25.86
CA THR A 199 2.33 25.36 26.63
C THR A 199 2.49 26.11 27.96
N PRO A 200 2.50 25.44 29.13
CA PRO A 200 2.85 26.11 30.38
C PRO A 200 4.35 26.43 30.41
N THR A 201 4.69 27.68 30.73
CA THR A 201 6.04 28.16 30.96
C THR A 201 6.77 27.30 31.99
N ALA A 202 7.86 26.64 31.57
CA ALA A 202 8.77 25.95 32.47
C ALA A 202 9.51 26.98 33.36
N THR A 203 9.49 26.78 34.68
CA THR A 203 10.41 27.44 35.60
C THR A 203 11.77 26.74 35.57
N PRO A 204 12.89 27.46 35.41
CA PRO A 204 14.21 26.84 35.48
C PRO A 204 14.63 26.66 36.93
N LEU A 205 15.00 25.44 37.31
CA LEU A 205 15.77 25.17 38.53
C LEU A 205 17.16 24.68 38.11
N HIS A 206 18.14 25.37 38.69
CA HIS A 206 19.55 25.36 38.42
C HIS A 206 20.27 24.14 39.00
N GLU A 207 21.35 23.78 38.29
CA GLU A 207 22.61 23.14 38.69
C GLU A 207 22.78 22.59 40.12
N GLU A 208 23.28 21.35 40.23
CA GLU A 208 24.64 21.08 40.72
C GLU A 208 25.09 19.60 40.55
N TRP A 209 26.20 19.43 39.82
CA TRP A 209 27.40 18.63 40.11
C TRP A 209 27.31 17.23 40.77
N GLY A 210 27.63 16.17 40.01
CA GLY A 210 28.32 14.99 40.56
C GLY A 210 28.08 13.61 39.92
N PHE A 211 29.16 13.06 39.31
CA PHE A 211 29.59 11.64 39.36
C PHE A 211 29.06 10.58 38.35
N TRP A 212 29.82 10.43 37.24
CA TRP A 212 30.13 9.27 36.37
C TRP A 212 29.34 7.91 36.35
N VAL A 213 28.98 7.52 35.10
CA VAL A 213 28.93 6.18 34.42
C VAL A 213 28.00 5.08 34.97
N ALA A 214 26.97 4.68 34.21
CA ALA A 214 26.99 3.52 33.28
C ALA A 214 25.57 3.12 32.82
N VAL A 215 25.36 3.06 31.50
CA VAL A 215 24.42 2.22 30.73
C VAL A 215 23.16 1.72 31.48
N GLY A 216 22.09 2.52 31.40
CA GLY A 216 20.70 2.05 31.50
C GLY A 216 19.94 2.77 30.39
N GLY A 217 19.36 2.07 29.41
CA GLY A 217 18.17 1.26 29.63
C GLY A 217 16.97 2.11 29.20
N GLY A 218 16.25 1.69 28.16
CA GLY A 218 15.02 2.38 27.78
C GLY A 218 14.66 2.20 26.32
N VAL A 219 14.13 1.02 26.00
CA VAL A 219 13.26 0.82 24.84
C VAL A 219 12.13 1.85 24.94
N LEU A 220 12.12 2.86 24.07
CA LEU A 220 10.91 3.66 23.83
C LEU A 220 10.09 2.95 22.76
N LEU A 221 9.42 1.87 23.15
CA LEU A 221 8.29 1.33 22.40
C LEU A 221 7.09 2.21 22.73
N VAL A 222 6.96 3.34 22.04
CA VAL A 222 5.75 4.17 22.11
C VAL A 222 4.68 3.45 21.30
N VAL A 223 3.88 2.62 21.96
CA VAL A 223 2.63 2.11 21.37
C VAL A 223 1.55 3.11 21.72
N GLY A 224 1.10 3.86 20.71
CA GLY A 224 -0.07 4.72 20.81
C GLY A 224 -1.33 3.87 20.78
N ILE A 225 -1.94 3.64 21.94
CA ILE A 225 -3.35 3.25 21.97
C ILE A 225 -4.14 4.54 21.88
N VAL A 226 -4.64 4.85 20.69
CA VAL A 226 -5.47 6.05 20.49
C VAL A 226 -6.92 5.68 20.83
N ILE A 227 -7.30 6.01 22.06
CA ILE A 227 -8.69 6.20 22.46
C ILE A 227 -8.91 7.71 22.41
N VAL A 228 -9.60 8.22 21.38
CA VAL A 228 -9.71 9.67 21.15
C VAL A 228 -10.54 10.34 22.26
N ALA A 229 -9.92 11.28 22.98
CA ALA A 229 -10.48 12.36 23.80
C ALA A 229 -9.60 13.63 23.60
N ILE A 230 -10.18 14.83 23.41
CA ILE A 230 -9.59 15.95 22.62
C ILE A 230 -8.80 17.03 23.40
N ALA A 231 -7.67 17.50 22.81
CA ALA A 231 -7.09 18.88 22.78
C ALA A 231 -5.99 18.96 21.64
N VAL A 232 -5.21 20.05 21.40
CA VAL A 232 -4.99 20.60 20.01
C VAL A 232 -3.60 21.24 19.69
N GLY A 233 -3.13 21.34 18.42
CA GLY A 233 -2.66 22.64 17.84
C GLY A 233 -1.36 22.77 17.04
N GLY A 234 -1.50 23.03 15.72
CA GLY A 234 -0.75 24.01 14.90
C GLY A 234 0.72 23.77 14.49
N GLY A 235 1.00 23.79 13.17
CA GLY A 235 2.27 24.29 12.59
C GLY A 235 3.00 23.42 11.55
N SER A 236 3.40 24.03 10.43
CA SER A 236 4.06 23.52 9.20
C SER A 236 5.53 23.04 9.39
N THR A 237 6.29 22.42 8.45
CA THR A 237 6.59 22.74 7.03
C THR A 237 7.47 21.62 6.39
N ASP A 238 7.53 21.57 5.05
CA ASP A 238 8.07 20.57 4.09
C ASP A 238 9.48 19.94 4.26
N PRO A 239 9.72 18.71 3.71
CA PRO A 239 11.03 18.06 3.61
C PRO A 239 11.68 18.09 2.20
N VAL A 240 13.01 17.94 2.18
CA VAL A 240 13.89 17.90 1.00
C VAL A 240 14.08 16.47 0.48
N ARG A 241 14.01 16.29 -0.86
CA ARG A 241 14.17 15.03 -1.62
C ARG A 241 15.61 14.53 -1.70
N GLY A 242 15.79 13.20 -1.71
CA GLY A 242 17.08 12.52 -1.90
C GLY A 242 16.99 11.22 -2.73
N ASN A 243 17.45 11.35 -3.98
CA ASN A 243 18.10 10.43 -4.95
C ASN A 243 17.97 8.88 -4.82
N PHE A 244 17.35 8.26 -5.84
CA PHE A 244 17.23 6.81 -6.03
C PHE A 244 18.19 6.27 -7.10
N GLU A 245 19.17 5.49 -6.67
CA GLU A 245 19.87 4.49 -7.48
C GLU A 245 20.30 3.32 -6.56
N PRO A 246 20.48 2.07 -7.07
CA PRO A 246 20.73 1.73 -8.46
C PRO A 246 19.83 0.65 -9.06
N GLY A 247 19.72 0.67 -10.39
CA GLY A 247 19.23 -0.44 -11.19
C GLY A 247 20.37 -1.17 -11.90
N VAL A 248 20.42 -2.51 -11.78
CA VAL A 248 20.73 -3.49 -12.85
C VAL A 248 20.29 -4.88 -12.33
N LEU A 249 19.42 -5.59 -13.07
CA LEU A 249 19.16 -7.01 -12.89
C LEU A 249 19.98 -7.83 -13.91
N SER A 250 20.64 -8.90 -13.47
CA SER A 250 21.16 -9.95 -14.34
C SER A 250 20.17 -11.12 -14.40
N TRP A 251 20.07 -11.76 -15.56
CA TRP A 251 19.18 -12.91 -15.79
C TRP A 251 19.98 -14.09 -16.37
N PRO A 252 19.67 -15.35 -16.00
CA PRO A 252 20.25 -16.57 -16.60
C PRO A 252 19.70 -16.89 -18.00
#